data_AF-A0A1H2H1A5-F1
#
_entry.id   AF-A0A1H2H1A5-F1
#
_cell.length_a   1.000
_cell.length_b   1.000
_cell.length_c   1.000
_cell.angle_alpha   90.00
_cell.angle_beta   90.00
_cell.angle_gamma   90.00
#
_symmetry.space_group_name_H-M   'P 1'
#
loop_
_entity.id
_entity.type
_entity.pdbx_description
1 polymer ?
#
loop_
_entity_poly.entity_id
_entity_poly.type
_entity_poly.pdbx_seq_one_letter_code
_entity_poly.pdbx_strand_id
1 'polypeptide(L)'
;MTHDDLPMNDPHVATMVALTAVARERQLTDAGERPFDFADELAEILAAVNARVGGTDELFAGQPATERTELITSLIAAGTQRRPGPDRGIHEATVFRAIVAVTELARQAVAYIADDGRSPFPFADELTDALDSVATRIGGIEELFAGQPITPNMTTVAALLGSALPDTLPGHRSEPVRVLLDVDDQFDAFGLWDDYRWALQGLLIADPDENLPEEARRRAAAADQAIRADYTAQKAAYAENYISTAPQVARDLGLHVPIEVLLGPHYDPAAPAIDPLSEHVTWALTQATVVPATGQAPRDHPGRRPADLPGTRQPTGTGDHPGAKPSPPAPTQPRADSGTIPSPPTKCPSHDHRSHGLHL
;
A
#
# COMPACT_ATOMS: atom_id res chain seq x y z
N MET A 1 -18.18 -15.12 -59.96
CA MET A 1 -17.62 -15.53 -58.66
C MET A 1 -17.66 -14.31 -57.78
N THR A 2 -18.31 -14.41 -56.63
CA THR A 2 -18.44 -13.32 -55.65
C THR A 2 -17.34 -13.45 -54.59
N HIS A 3 -16.82 -12.31 -54.15
CA HIS A 3 -16.07 -12.10 -52.92
C HIS A 3 -16.65 -10.83 -52.30
N ASP A 4 -17.03 -10.92 -51.02
CA ASP A 4 -17.23 -9.83 -50.03
C ASP A 4 -18.28 -10.16 -48.95
N ASP A 5 -18.91 -11.35 -48.98
CA ASP A 5 -19.60 -11.91 -47.80
C ASP A 5 -18.56 -12.37 -46.73
N LEU A 6 -17.96 -11.40 -46.05
CA LEU A 6 -17.20 -11.61 -44.81
C LEU A 6 -18.17 -11.74 -43.60
N PRO A 7 -17.82 -12.50 -42.55
CA PRO A 7 -18.74 -12.91 -41.50
C PRO A 7 -19.04 -11.80 -40.47
N MET A 8 -19.69 -10.71 -40.88
CA MET A 8 -20.18 -9.65 -39.98
C MET A 8 -21.50 -9.99 -39.27
N ASN A 9 -22.14 -11.11 -39.61
CA ASN A 9 -23.39 -11.58 -39.00
C ASN A 9 -23.19 -12.58 -37.85
N ASP A 10 -21.95 -12.75 -37.38
CA ASP A 10 -21.59 -13.61 -36.24
C ASP A 10 -21.42 -12.75 -34.97
N PRO A 11 -22.30 -12.87 -33.96
CA PRO A 11 -22.24 -12.06 -32.73
C PRO A 11 -21.00 -12.32 -31.86
N HIS A 12 -20.41 -13.51 -31.90
CA HIS A 12 -19.16 -13.80 -31.18
C HIS A 12 -17.99 -13.07 -31.86
N VAL A 13 -17.90 -13.13 -33.19
CA VAL A 13 -16.91 -12.37 -33.98
C VAL A 13 -17.10 -10.86 -33.81
N ALA A 14 -18.34 -10.36 -33.84
CA ALA A 14 -18.65 -8.95 -33.59
C ALA A 14 -18.25 -8.51 -32.17
N THR A 15 -18.52 -9.34 -31.16
CA THR A 15 -18.15 -9.09 -29.76
C THR A 15 -16.64 -9.02 -29.60
N MET A 16 -15.92 -10.02 -30.09
CA MET A 16 -14.46 -10.06 -30.10
C MET A 16 -13.87 -8.81 -30.78
N VAL A 17 -14.40 -8.38 -31.94
CA VAL A 17 -13.92 -7.17 -32.64
C VAL A 17 -14.19 -5.90 -31.85
N ALA A 18 -15.38 -5.75 -31.26
CA ALA A 18 -15.74 -4.56 -30.50
C ALA A 18 -14.96 -4.45 -29.17
N LEU A 19 -14.80 -5.55 -28.45
CA LEU A 19 -13.96 -5.60 -27.24
C LEU A 19 -12.46 -5.42 -27.57
N THR A 20 -11.98 -5.92 -28.71
CA THR A 20 -10.62 -5.61 -29.21
C THR A 20 -10.46 -4.11 -29.48
N ALA A 21 -11.52 -3.40 -29.91
CA ALA A 21 -11.47 -1.95 -30.11
C ALA A 21 -11.40 -1.19 -28.77
N VAL A 22 -12.23 -1.54 -27.78
CA VAL A 22 -12.17 -0.96 -26.42
C VAL A 22 -10.77 -1.15 -25.81
N ALA A 23 -10.19 -2.35 -25.92
CA ALA A 23 -8.85 -2.66 -25.44
C ALA A 23 -7.72 -1.93 -26.21
N ARG A 24 -7.97 -1.39 -27.42
CA ARG A 24 -6.98 -0.69 -28.26
C ARG A 24 -7.10 0.83 -28.25
N GLU A 25 -8.24 1.39 -27.87
CA GLU A 25 -8.44 2.84 -27.73
C GLU A 25 -7.65 3.44 -26.54
N ARG A 26 -7.10 2.54 -25.72
CA ARG A 26 -5.99 2.62 -24.74
C ARG A 26 -4.72 3.37 -25.18
N GLN A 27 -4.73 4.16 -26.25
CA GLN A 27 -3.57 4.99 -26.62
C GLN A 27 -3.37 6.12 -25.61
N LEU A 28 -2.12 6.23 -25.16
CA LEU A 28 -1.63 7.30 -24.29
C LEU A 28 -2.01 8.67 -24.86
N THR A 29 -2.52 9.55 -24.00
CA THR A 29 -2.46 10.99 -24.27
C THR A 29 -1.00 11.43 -24.35
N ASP A 30 -0.71 12.57 -25.00
CA ASP A 30 0.65 13.15 -25.00
C ASP A 30 1.17 13.50 -23.60
N ALA A 31 0.30 13.50 -22.58
CA ALA A 31 0.62 13.69 -21.17
C ALA A 31 0.91 12.38 -20.39
N GLY A 32 0.69 11.21 -20.99
CA GLY A 32 0.87 9.89 -20.37
C GLY A 32 -0.31 9.39 -19.51
N GLU A 33 -1.32 10.22 -19.33
CA GLU A 33 -2.57 9.92 -18.60
C GLU A 33 -3.41 8.86 -19.33
N ARG A 34 -4.02 7.95 -18.57
CA ARG A 34 -4.89 6.87 -19.06
C ARG A 34 -6.35 7.13 -18.68
N PRO A 35 -7.20 7.61 -19.61
CA PRO A 35 -8.58 7.98 -19.27
C PRO A 35 -9.50 6.79 -18.95
N PHE A 36 -9.18 5.57 -19.41
CA PHE A 36 -10.07 4.40 -19.34
C PHE A 36 -9.33 3.11 -18.92
N ASP A 37 -10.03 2.22 -18.21
CA ASP A 37 -9.56 0.90 -17.77
C ASP A 37 -10.41 -0.20 -18.43
N PHE A 38 -9.78 -1.25 -18.96
CA PHE A 38 -10.49 -2.26 -19.75
C PHE A 38 -11.43 -3.13 -18.90
N ALA A 39 -11.05 -3.49 -17.68
CA ALA A 39 -11.90 -4.30 -16.82
C ALA A 39 -13.08 -3.49 -16.27
N ASP A 40 -12.86 -2.20 -16.01
CA ASP A 40 -13.90 -1.25 -15.60
C ASP A 40 -14.90 -0.93 -16.73
N GLU A 41 -14.43 -0.67 -17.95
CA GLU A 41 -15.33 -0.48 -19.10
C GLU A 41 -16.03 -1.80 -19.46
N LEU A 42 -15.38 -2.97 -19.32
CA LEU A 42 -16.06 -4.27 -19.47
C LEU A 42 -17.15 -4.47 -18.41
N ALA A 43 -16.91 -4.08 -17.16
CA ALA A 43 -17.93 -4.12 -16.10
C ALA A 43 -19.12 -3.21 -16.44
N GLU A 44 -18.89 -2.00 -16.94
CA GLU A 44 -19.95 -1.07 -17.40
C GLU A 44 -20.70 -1.63 -18.63
N ILE A 45 -19.97 -2.21 -19.59
CA ILE A 45 -20.55 -2.88 -20.77
C ILE A 45 -21.48 -4.01 -20.33
N LEU A 46 -21.05 -4.87 -19.40
CA LEU A 46 -21.84 -5.99 -18.91
C LEU A 46 -23.06 -5.52 -18.10
N ALA A 47 -22.94 -4.47 -17.29
CA ALA A 47 -24.09 -3.86 -16.61
C ALA A 47 -25.13 -3.32 -17.62
N ALA A 48 -24.67 -2.65 -18.68
CA ALA A 48 -25.54 -2.13 -19.74
C ALA A 48 -26.18 -3.25 -20.60
N VAL A 49 -25.46 -4.35 -20.86
CA VAL A 49 -26.00 -5.56 -21.51
C VAL A 49 -27.07 -6.19 -20.64
N ASN A 50 -26.80 -6.39 -19.34
CA ASN A 50 -27.73 -7.01 -18.41
C ASN A 50 -29.08 -6.27 -18.39
N ALA A 51 -29.04 -4.93 -18.31
CA ALA A 51 -30.21 -4.06 -18.38
C ALA A 51 -30.94 -4.07 -19.75
N ARG A 52 -30.26 -4.42 -20.85
CA ARG A 52 -30.83 -4.52 -22.21
C ARG A 52 -31.41 -5.90 -22.55
N VAL A 53 -31.01 -6.93 -21.81
CA VAL A 53 -31.49 -8.31 -21.97
C VAL A 53 -32.71 -8.55 -21.07
N GLY A 54 -32.68 -8.09 -19.81
CA GLY A 54 -33.81 -8.20 -18.88
C GLY A 54 -33.44 -8.31 -17.40
N GLY A 55 -32.14 -8.41 -17.10
CA GLY A 55 -31.61 -8.76 -15.78
C GLY A 55 -30.89 -10.10 -15.81
N THR A 56 -30.21 -10.40 -14.70
CA THR A 56 -29.23 -11.50 -14.61
C THR A 56 -29.85 -12.88 -14.83
N ASP A 57 -31.10 -13.05 -14.40
CA ASP A 57 -31.88 -14.29 -14.57
C ASP A 57 -32.18 -14.59 -16.06
N GLU A 58 -32.42 -13.55 -16.87
CA GLU A 58 -32.66 -13.68 -18.31
C GLU A 58 -31.33 -13.85 -19.07
N LEU A 59 -30.28 -13.13 -18.66
CA LEU A 59 -28.93 -13.23 -19.24
C LEU A 59 -28.33 -14.65 -19.13
N PHE A 60 -28.66 -15.37 -18.05
CA PHE A 60 -28.27 -16.76 -17.82
C PHE A 60 -29.43 -17.76 -17.97
N ALA A 61 -30.50 -17.39 -18.68
CA ALA A 61 -31.60 -18.31 -18.99
C ALA A 61 -31.07 -19.56 -19.72
N GLY A 62 -31.44 -20.74 -19.23
CA GLY A 62 -30.97 -22.02 -19.75
C GLY A 62 -29.48 -22.32 -19.52
N GLN A 63 -28.79 -21.61 -18.62
CA GLN A 63 -27.38 -21.82 -18.31
C GLN A 63 -27.19 -22.32 -16.87
N PRO A 64 -26.19 -23.19 -16.59
CA PRO A 64 -25.90 -23.64 -15.23
C PRO A 64 -25.18 -22.55 -14.43
N ALA A 65 -25.51 -22.45 -13.14
CA ALA A 65 -24.71 -21.68 -12.20
C ALA A 65 -23.29 -22.28 -12.10
N THR A 66 -22.30 -21.47 -12.43
CA THR A 66 -20.87 -21.81 -12.52
C THR A 66 -20.02 -20.62 -12.09
N GLU A 67 -18.75 -20.88 -11.76
CA GLU A 67 -17.75 -19.85 -11.43
C GLU A 67 -17.70 -18.73 -12.49
N ARG A 68 -17.80 -19.06 -13.80
CA ARG A 68 -17.89 -18.05 -14.88
C ARG A 68 -19.12 -17.14 -14.74
N THR A 69 -20.31 -17.70 -14.47
CA THR A 69 -21.53 -16.88 -14.24
C THR A 69 -21.44 -16.03 -12.97
N GLU A 70 -20.76 -16.49 -11.92
CA GLU A 70 -20.54 -15.75 -10.68
C GLU A 70 -19.54 -14.59 -10.85
N LEU A 71 -18.45 -14.81 -11.61
CA LEU A 71 -17.48 -13.79 -11.98
C LEU A 71 -18.10 -12.71 -12.90
N ILE A 72 -18.90 -13.11 -13.90
CA ILE A 72 -19.63 -12.15 -14.75
C ILE A 72 -20.68 -11.38 -13.95
N THR A 73 -21.39 -12.04 -13.03
CA THR A 73 -22.33 -11.37 -12.10
C THR A 73 -21.61 -10.34 -11.21
N SER A 74 -20.39 -10.64 -10.78
CA SER A 74 -19.54 -9.70 -10.02
C SER A 74 -19.18 -8.46 -10.84
N LEU A 75 -18.78 -8.63 -12.11
CA LEU A 75 -18.52 -7.50 -13.02
C LEU A 75 -19.78 -6.67 -13.29
N ILE A 76 -20.94 -7.30 -13.50
CA ILE A 76 -22.24 -6.62 -13.64
C ILE A 76 -22.55 -5.77 -12.40
N ALA A 77 -22.32 -6.30 -11.19
CA ALA A 77 -22.54 -5.60 -9.95
C ALA A 77 -21.59 -4.41 -9.76
N ALA A 78 -20.32 -4.54 -10.15
CA ALA A 78 -19.33 -3.46 -10.11
C ALA A 78 -19.68 -2.34 -11.12
N GLY A 79 -20.01 -2.68 -12.36
CA GLY A 79 -20.43 -1.72 -13.38
C GLY A 79 -21.70 -0.97 -13.01
N THR A 80 -22.66 -1.65 -12.38
CA THR A 80 -23.93 -1.03 -11.91
C THR A 80 -23.71 0.00 -10.80
N GLN A 81 -22.62 -0.11 -10.01
CA GLN A 81 -22.27 0.86 -8.98
C GLN A 81 -21.46 2.05 -9.52
N ARG A 82 -20.88 1.91 -10.72
CA ARG A 82 -20.04 2.95 -11.35
C ARG A 82 -20.92 4.09 -11.88
N ARG A 83 -20.41 5.32 -11.80
CA ARG A 83 -20.95 6.43 -12.59
C ARG A 83 -20.15 6.53 -13.90
N PRO A 84 -20.79 6.78 -15.05
CA PRO A 84 -20.06 7.07 -16.29
C PRO A 84 -19.07 8.23 -16.08
N GLY A 85 -17.87 8.09 -16.65
CA GLY A 85 -16.86 9.15 -16.61
C GLY A 85 -17.31 10.43 -17.32
N PRO A 86 -16.74 11.61 -17.00
CA PRO A 86 -17.04 12.85 -17.69
C PRO A 86 -16.61 12.79 -19.16
N ASP A 87 -17.50 13.25 -20.06
CA ASP A 87 -17.33 13.44 -21.51
C ASP A 87 -16.36 12.48 -22.23
N ARG A 88 -16.87 11.28 -22.55
CA ARG A 88 -16.10 10.21 -23.20
C ARG A 88 -15.85 10.43 -24.70
N GLY A 89 -16.47 11.43 -25.33
CA GLY A 89 -16.24 11.78 -26.74
C GLY A 89 -16.33 10.59 -27.71
N ILE A 90 -15.21 10.28 -28.38
CA ILE A 90 -15.14 9.16 -29.34
C ILE A 90 -15.23 7.79 -28.65
N HIS A 91 -14.68 7.67 -27.43
CA HIS A 91 -14.66 6.41 -26.69
C HIS A 91 -16.07 5.90 -26.36
N GLU A 92 -17.02 6.82 -26.11
CA GLU A 92 -18.43 6.45 -25.90
C GLU A 92 -19.02 5.70 -27.09
N ALA A 93 -18.60 6.03 -28.32
CA ALA A 93 -19.03 5.33 -29.53
C ALA A 93 -18.40 3.92 -29.65
N THR A 94 -17.20 3.72 -29.12
CA THR A 94 -16.53 2.40 -29.07
C THR A 94 -17.15 1.51 -27.99
N VAL A 95 -17.35 2.04 -26.79
CA VAL A 95 -18.06 1.37 -25.68
C VAL A 95 -19.49 1.02 -26.12
N PHE A 96 -20.23 1.94 -26.74
CA PHE A 96 -21.58 1.66 -27.25
C PHE A 96 -21.62 0.52 -28.29
N ARG A 97 -20.61 0.43 -29.18
CA ARG A 97 -20.49 -0.69 -30.12
C ARG A 97 -20.25 -2.02 -29.40
N ALA A 98 -19.43 -2.03 -28.35
CA ALA A 98 -19.23 -3.22 -27.53
C ALA A 98 -20.52 -3.63 -26.79
N ILE A 99 -21.25 -2.69 -26.20
CA ILE A 99 -22.57 -2.97 -25.58
C ILE A 99 -23.52 -3.57 -26.62
N VAL A 100 -23.59 -3.03 -27.84
CA VAL A 100 -24.45 -3.59 -28.90
C VAL A 100 -24.02 -5.02 -29.27
N ALA A 101 -22.74 -5.26 -29.55
CA ALA A 101 -22.26 -6.58 -29.95
C ALA A 101 -22.49 -7.65 -28.87
N VAL A 102 -22.14 -7.34 -27.61
CA VAL A 102 -22.34 -8.24 -26.46
C VAL A 102 -23.84 -8.43 -26.16
N THR A 103 -24.70 -7.43 -26.42
CA THR A 103 -26.17 -7.59 -26.32
C THR A 103 -26.70 -8.60 -27.32
N GLU A 104 -26.23 -8.58 -28.58
CA GLU A 104 -26.67 -9.56 -29.59
C GLU A 104 -26.10 -10.95 -29.32
N LEU A 105 -24.89 -11.07 -28.77
CA LEU A 105 -24.34 -12.36 -28.30
C LEU A 105 -25.18 -12.95 -27.15
N ALA A 106 -25.54 -12.14 -26.16
CA ALA A 106 -26.44 -12.55 -25.08
C ALA A 106 -27.82 -12.98 -25.60
N ARG A 107 -28.39 -12.23 -26.56
CA ARG A 107 -29.66 -12.59 -27.20
C ARG A 107 -29.57 -13.89 -27.99
N GLN A 108 -28.46 -14.17 -28.67
CA GLN A 108 -28.24 -15.44 -29.35
C GLN A 108 -28.22 -16.61 -28.35
N ALA A 109 -27.49 -16.47 -27.24
CA ALA A 109 -27.42 -17.51 -26.19
C ALA A 109 -28.81 -17.87 -25.62
N VAL A 110 -29.68 -16.87 -25.42
CA VAL A 110 -31.06 -17.05 -24.92
C VAL A 110 -32.03 -17.53 -26.02
N ALA A 111 -31.86 -17.08 -27.26
CA ALA A 111 -32.73 -17.48 -28.38
C ALA A 111 -32.59 -18.96 -28.77
N TYR A 112 -31.42 -19.55 -28.52
CA TYR A 112 -31.15 -20.98 -28.74
C TYR A 112 -31.17 -21.74 -27.40
N ILE A 113 -32.36 -21.99 -26.85
CA ILE A 113 -32.54 -22.99 -25.78
C ILE A 113 -33.03 -24.30 -26.42
N ALA A 114 -32.34 -25.41 -26.14
CA ALA A 114 -32.64 -26.73 -26.65
C ALA A 114 -33.75 -27.45 -25.86
N ASP A 115 -34.23 -28.59 -26.38
CA ASP A 115 -35.34 -29.38 -25.80
C ASP A 115 -35.06 -29.88 -24.36
N ASP A 116 -33.81 -29.90 -23.90
CA ASP A 116 -33.43 -30.25 -22.52
C ASP A 116 -33.42 -29.04 -21.56
N GLY A 117 -33.80 -27.86 -22.05
CA GLY A 117 -33.84 -26.60 -21.31
C GLY A 117 -32.49 -25.89 -21.22
N ARG A 118 -31.48 -26.27 -22.01
CA ARG A 118 -30.14 -25.68 -21.97
C ARG A 118 -29.79 -24.89 -23.23
N SER A 119 -29.00 -23.83 -23.07
CA SER A 119 -28.34 -23.21 -24.23
C SER A 119 -27.15 -24.08 -24.69
N PRO A 120 -27.00 -24.38 -26.00
CA PRO A 120 -25.81 -25.01 -26.55
C PRO A 120 -24.67 -24.01 -26.78
N PHE A 121 -24.93 -22.70 -26.60
CA PHE A 121 -23.97 -21.60 -26.69
C PHE A 121 -24.12 -20.69 -25.46
N PRO A 122 -23.71 -21.14 -24.25
CA PRO A 122 -23.87 -20.36 -23.03
C PRO A 122 -23.16 -19.01 -23.12
N PHE A 123 -23.86 -17.91 -22.82
CA PHE A 123 -23.30 -16.56 -22.86
C PHE A 123 -22.02 -16.43 -22.05
N ALA A 124 -21.95 -17.11 -20.88
CA ALA A 124 -20.76 -17.08 -20.03
C ALA A 124 -19.52 -17.72 -20.68
N ASP A 125 -19.69 -18.74 -21.51
CA ASP A 125 -18.60 -19.43 -22.20
C ASP A 125 -18.22 -18.65 -23.48
N GLU A 126 -19.20 -18.28 -24.30
CA GLU A 126 -19.02 -17.48 -25.53
C GLU A 126 -18.34 -16.12 -25.27
N LEU A 127 -18.67 -15.46 -24.15
CA LEU A 127 -17.99 -14.24 -23.71
C LEU A 127 -16.56 -14.51 -23.24
N THR A 128 -16.32 -15.62 -22.54
CA THR A 128 -14.98 -16.00 -22.06
C THR A 128 -14.04 -16.27 -23.24
N ASP A 129 -14.50 -17.03 -24.23
CA ASP A 129 -13.72 -17.34 -25.44
C ASP A 129 -13.48 -16.09 -26.31
N ALA A 130 -14.43 -15.14 -26.31
CA ALA A 130 -14.23 -13.82 -26.93
C ALA A 130 -13.20 -12.97 -26.17
N LEU A 131 -13.16 -13.04 -24.83
CA LEU A 131 -12.18 -12.33 -24.00
C LEU A 131 -10.78 -12.94 -24.12
N ASP A 132 -10.64 -14.25 -24.20
CA ASP A 132 -9.34 -14.92 -24.47
C ASP A 132 -8.80 -14.54 -25.85
N SER A 133 -9.69 -14.53 -26.85
CA SER A 133 -9.37 -14.04 -28.19
C SER A 133 -8.95 -12.56 -28.19
N VAL A 134 -9.55 -11.72 -27.35
CA VAL A 134 -9.15 -10.31 -27.16
C VAL A 134 -7.77 -10.23 -26.49
N ALA A 135 -7.55 -10.91 -25.37
CA ALA A 135 -6.27 -10.91 -24.67
C ALA A 135 -5.12 -11.36 -25.60
N THR A 136 -5.32 -12.47 -26.31
CA THR A 136 -4.38 -13.00 -27.33
C THR A 136 -4.10 -12.00 -28.47
N ARG A 137 -5.08 -11.18 -28.87
CA ARG A 137 -4.95 -10.13 -29.90
C ARG A 137 -4.33 -8.80 -29.43
N ILE A 138 -4.20 -8.62 -28.12
CA ILE A 138 -3.52 -7.48 -27.49
C ILE A 138 -2.07 -7.83 -27.16
N GLY A 139 -1.82 -9.04 -26.66
CA GLY A 139 -0.47 -9.57 -26.38
C GLY A 139 -0.39 -10.57 -25.22
N GLY A 140 -1.54 -11.07 -24.74
CA GLY A 140 -1.68 -11.80 -23.49
C GLY A 140 -2.34 -10.95 -22.40
N ILE A 141 -2.62 -11.56 -21.25
CA ILE A 141 -3.24 -10.87 -20.10
C ILE A 141 -2.35 -9.75 -19.53
N GLU A 142 -1.03 -9.94 -19.55
CA GLU A 142 -0.05 -8.94 -19.14
C GLU A 142 -0.16 -7.68 -20.02
N GLU A 143 -0.20 -7.82 -21.36
CA GLU A 143 -0.34 -6.66 -22.24
C GLU A 143 -1.78 -6.11 -22.27
N LEU A 144 -2.82 -6.88 -21.90
CA LEU A 144 -4.18 -6.35 -21.72
C LEU A 144 -4.24 -5.34 -20.56
N PHE A 145 -3.64 -5.69 -19.42
CA PHE A 145 -3.68 -4.91 -18.17
C PHE A 145 -2.44 -4.06 -17.90
N ALA A 146 -1.42 -4.22 -18.74
CA ALA A 146 -0.13 -3.54 -18.72
C ALA A 146 -0.23 -2.06 -18.31
N GLY A 147 0.09 -1.79 -17.04
CA GLY A 147 0.25 -0.44 -16.52
C GLY A 147 -0.98 0.26 -15.96
N GLN A 148 -2.08 -0.45 -15.72
CA GLN A 148 -3.05 -0.05 -14.69
C GLN A 148 -2.62 -0.59 -13.31
N PRO A 149 -2.98 0.08 -12.19
CA PRO A 149 -2.90 -0.53 -10.86
C PRO A 149 -3.89 -1.71 -10.80
N ILE A 150 -3.55 -2.79 -10.10
CA ILE A 150 -4.42 -3.99 -10.06
C ILE A 150 -5.73 -3.67 -9.34
N THR A 151 -6.83 -3.63 -10.09
CA THR A 151 -8.20 -3.45 -9.55
C THR A 151 -8.88 -4.81 -9.30
N PRO A 152 -9.91 -4.87 -8.43
CA PRO A 152 -10.72 -6.08 -8.27
C PRO A 152 -11.33 -6.58 -9.59
N ASN A 153 -11.74 -5.67 -10.47
CA ASN A 153 -12.31 -6.01 -11.78
C ASN A 153 -11.26 -6.70 -12.68
N MET A 154 -10.00 -6.23 -12.70
CA MET A 154 -8.92 -6.89 -13.43
C MET A 154 -8.67 -8.31 -12.92
N THR A 155 -8.72 -8.51 -11.60
CA THR A 155 -8.61 -9.86 -10.98
C THR A 155 -9.79 -10.76 -11.37
N THR A 156 -11.02 -10.23 -11.44
CA THR A 156 -12.20 -10.98 -11.90
C THR A 156 -12.09 -11.37 -13.39
N VAL A 157 -11.57 -10.50 -14.26
CA VAL A 157 -11.32 -10.82 -15.66
C VAL A 157 -10.17 -11.83 -15.81
N ALA A 158 -9.13 -11.75 -14.98
CA ALA A 158 -8.06 -12.74 -14.94
C ALA A 158 -8.58 -14.14 -14.60
N ALA A 159 -9.43 -14.23 -13.57
CA ALA A 159 -10.09 -15.48 -13.19
C ALA A 159 -10.98 -16.06 -14.30
N LEU A 160 -11.72 -15.22 -15.05
CA LEU A 160 -12.48 -15.66 -16.24
C LEU A 160 -11.56 -16.27 -17.31
N LEU A 161 -10.39 -15.67 -17.52
CA LEU A 161 -9.34 -16.15 -18.43
C LEU A 161 -8.49 -17.30 -17.84
N GLY A 162 -8.90 -17.92 -16.73
CA GLY A 162 -8.17 -19.01 -16.07
C GLY A 162 -6.74 -18.65 -15.66
N SER A 163 -6.45 -17.36 -15.51
CA SER A 163 -5.12 -16.77 -15.41
C SER A 163 -4.95 -16.01 -14.10
N ALA A 164 -3.73 -16.01 -13.55
CA ALA A 164 -3.35 -15.06 -12.51
C ALA A 164 -2.84 -13.76 -13.17
N LEU A 165 -3.13 -12.62 -12.55
CA LEU A 165 -2.31 -11.42 -12.79
C LEU A 165 -0.93 -11.65 -12.15
N PRO A 166 0.19 -11.23 -12.77
CA PRO A 166 1.47 -11.26 -12.09
C PRO A 166 1.45 -10.30 -10.89
N ASP A 167 2.10 -10.67 -9.79
CA ASP A 167 2.06 -9.94 -8.50
C ASP A 167 2.48 -8.46 -8.62
N THR A 168 3.21 -8.11 -9.69
CA THR A 168 3.50 -6.73 -10.07
C THR A 168 3.40 -6.57 -11.60
N LEU A 169 2.85 -5.45 -12.06
CA LEU A 169 2.90 -5.00 -13.47
C LEU A 169 3.76 -3.71 -13.63
N PRO A 170 5.06 -3.73 -13.25
CA PRO A 170 5.89 -2.52 -13.20
C PRO A 170 6.30 -2.03 -14.60
N GLY A 171 6.48 -2.96 -15.55
CA GLY A 171 7.12 -2.68 -16.84
C GLY A 171 6.30 -1.83 -17.81
N HIS A 172 5.00 -1.64 -17.58
CA HIS A 172 4.10 -0.98 -18.54
C HIS A 172 3.29 0.19 -17.95
N ARG A 173 3.43 0.49 -16.65
CA ARG A 173 2.77 1.65 -16.03
C ARG A 173 3.27 2.92 -16.72
N SER A 174 2.36 3.83 -17.09
CA SER A 174 2.68 5.12 -17.74
C SER A 174 2.48 6.32 -16.83
N GLU A 175 1.66 6.17 -15.79
CA GLU A 175 1.43 7.17 -14.76
C GLU A 175 2.44 6.98 -13.60
N PRO A 176 2.88 8.06 -12.93
CA PRO A 176 3.80 7.95 -11.80
C PRO A 176 3.31 6.95 -10.74
N VAL A 177 4.25 6.25 -10.08
CA VAL A 177 3.92 5.51 -8.86
C VAL A 177 3.82 6.52 -7.72
N ARG A 178 2.59 6.82 -7.28
CA ARG A 178 2.34 7.75 -6.18
C ARG A 178 2.44 7.03 -4.85
N VAL A 179 3.42 7.41 -4.05
CA VAL A 179 3.59 6.92 -2.68
C VAL A 179 3.44 8.06 -1.70
N LEU A 180 2.71 7.81 -0.62
CA LEU A 180 2.60 8.73 0.50
C LEU A 180 3.73 8.45 1.49
N LEU A 181 4.39 9.51 1.96
CA LEU A 181 5.27 9.47 3.11
C LEU A 181 4.66 10.30 4.25
N ASP A 182 4.09 9.59 5.22
CA ASP A 182 3.90 10.12 6.56
C ASP A 182 5.22 9.94 7.34
N VAL A 183 5.91 11.04 7.61
CA VAL A 183 7.19 11.04 8.34
C VAL A 183 6.98 10.78 9.84
N ASP A 184 5.79 11.06 10.37
CA ASP A 184 5.48 10.91 11.78
C ASP A 184 5.21 9.44 12.11
N ASP A 185 4.34 8.77 11.35
CA ASP A 185 4.13 7.31 11.43
C ASP A 185 5.44 6.55 11.16
N GLN A 186 6.24 6.98 10.19
CA GLN A 186 7.49 6.29 9.85
C GLN A 186 8.54 6.41 10.97
N PHE A 187 8.57 7.53 11.71
CA PHE A 187 9.44 7.70 12.88
C PHE A 187 8.96 6.91 14.10
N ASP A 188 7.65 6.72 14.27
CA ASP A 188 7.08 5.85 15.31
C ASP A 188 7.40 4.37 15.02
N ALA A 189 7.20 3.93 13.78
CA ALA A 189 7.58 2.58 13.32
C ALA A 189 9.09 2.29 13.48
N PHE A 190 9.95 3.32 13.38
CA PHE A 190 11.38 3.22 13.66
C PHE A 190 11.75 3.26 15.16
N GLY A 191 10.80 3.56 16.05
CA GLY A 191 11.01 3.75 17.50
C GLY A 191 11.60 5.11 17.88
N LEU A 192 11.83 6.00 16.92
CA LEU A 192 12.49 7.29 17.16
C LEU A 192 11.60 8.29 17.91
N TRP A 193 10.28 8.11 17.83
CA TRP A 193 9.31 8.88 18.62
C TRP A 193 9.40 8.57 20.12
N ASP A 194 9.57 7.30 20.50
CA ASP A 194 9.77 6.88 21.90
C ASP A 194 11.08 7.42 22.47
N ASP A 195 12.19 7.31 21.73
CA ASP A 195 13.49 7.87 22.12
C ASP A 195 13.41 9.40 22.36
N TYR A 196 12.77 10.12 21.43
CA TYR A 196 12.53 11.56 21.54
C TYR A 196 11.65 11.91 22.74
N ARG A 197 10.55 11.18 22.94
CA ARG A 197 9.65 11.36 24.10
C ARG A 197 10.38 11.12 25.42
N TRP A 198 11.22 10.09 25.49
CA TRP A 198 12.01 9.77 26.68
C TRP A 198 13.03 10.86 27.00
N ALA A 199 13.72 11.39 25.97
CA ALA A 199 14.63 12.53 26.12
C ALA A 199 13.93 13.77 26.67
N LEU A 200 12.72 14.09 26.18
CA LEU A 200 11.92 15.21 26.70
C LEU A 200 11.32 14.96 28.09
N GLN A 201 10.97 13.72 28.43
CA GLN A 201 10.39 13.37 29.74
C GLN A 201 11.33 13.71 30.91
N GLY A 202 12.65 13.60 30.71
CA GLY A 202 13.66 14.03 31.69
C GLY A 202 13.71 15.55 31.92
N LEU A 203 13.23 16.36 30.98
CA LEU A 203 13.25 17.83 31.05
C LEU A 203 11.91 18.42 31.49
N LEU A 204 10.80 17.77 31.13
CA LEU A 204 9.43 18.13 31.55
C LEU A 204 9.23 18.22 33.07
N ILE A 205 10.07 17.54 33.85
CA ILE A 205 10.07 17.61 35.32
C ILE A 205 10.88 18.82 35.84
N ALA A 206 11.87 19.28 35.07
CA ALA A 206 12.83 20.29 35.51
C ALA A 206 12.44 21.73 35.17
N ASP A 207 11.69 21.98 34.09
CA ASP A 207 11.26 23.33 33.71
C ASP A 207 10.26 23.98 34.70
N PRO A 208 9.20 23.28 35.19
CA PRO A 208 8.23 23.87 36.12
C PRO A 208 8.63 23.81 37.61
N ASP A 209 9.77 23.21 37.97
CA ASP A 209 10.17 23.10 39.38
C ASP A 209 10.79 24.41 39.89
N GLU A 210 9.98 25.23 40.58
CA GLU A 210 10.40 26.48 41.22
C GLU A 210 11.54 26.29 42.25
N ASN A 211 11.75 25.08 42.76
CA ASN A 211 12.85 24.78 43.68
C ASN A 211 14.21 24.66 42.98
N LEU A 212 14.24 24.50 41.64
CA LEU A 212 15.47 24.43 40.88
C LEU A 212 16.07 25.83 40.63
N PRO A 213 17.42 25.97 40.71
CA PRO A 213 18.09 27.22 40.38
C PRO A 213 17.73 27.73 38.98
N GLU A 214 17.66 29.06 38.84
CA GLU A 214 17.35 29.75 37.58
C GLU A 214 18.30 29.40 36.42
N GLU A 215 19.53 28.95 36.72
CA GLU A 215 20.49 28.43 35.73
C GLU A 215 20.27 26.94 35.38
N ALA A 216 19.61 26.17 36.23
CA ALA A 216 19.17 24.81 35.91
C ALA A 216 17.93 24.85 35.01
N ARG A 217 16.90 25.64 35.36
CA ARG A 217 15.69 25.82 34.54
C ARG A 217 16.02 26.36 33.13
N ARG A 218 16.81 27.43 33.01
CA ARG A 218 17.24 27.95 31.69
C ARG A 218 18.05 26.94 30.85
N ARG A 219 18.80 26.02 31.47
CA ARG A 219 19.47 24.93 30.74
C ARG A 219 18.50 23.81 30.33
N ALA A 220 17.50 23.50 31.15
CA ALA A 220 16.45 22.54 30.80
C ALA A 220 15.60 23.04 29.62
N ALA A 221 15.14 24.29 29.65
CA ALA A 221 14.40 24.92 28.55
C ALA A 221 15.22 24.99 27.25
N ALA A 222 16.51 25.34 27.33
CA ALA A 222 17.40 25.34 26.17
C ALA A 222 17.63 23.93 25.59
N ALA A 223 17.69 22.91 26.45
CA ALA A 223 17.81 21.51 26.02
C ALA A 223 16.51 21.00 25.36
N ASP A 224 15.33 21.33 25.92
CA ASP A 224 14.03 21.00 25.32
C ASP A 224 13.90 21.62 23.92
N GLN A 225 14.23 22.90 23.77
CA GLN A 225 14.23 23.58 22.48
C GLN A 225 15.22 22.94 21.49
N ALA A 226 16.41 22.56 21.94
CA ALA A 226 17.41 21.90 21.09
C ALA A 226 16.96 20.51 20.63
N ILE A 227 16.37 19.70 21.52
CA ILE A 227 15.83 18.36 21.21
C ILE A 227 14.68 18.46 20.20
N ARG A 228 13.76 19.43 20.38
CA ARG A 228 12.68 19.70 19.43
C ARG A 228 13.22 20.10 18.06
N ALA A 229 14.18 21.02 18.02
CA ALA A 229 14.79 21.48 16.77
C ALA A 229 15.52 20.36 16.02
N ASP A 230 16.30 19.53 16.72
CA ASP A 230 17.01 18.40 16.14
C ASP A 230 16.03 17.33 15.61
N TYR A 231 14.99 16.97 16.37
CA TYR A 231 13.95 16.03 15.93
C TYR A 231 13.22 16.51 14.67
N THR A 232 12.88 17.81 14.60
CA THR A 232 12.29 18.42 13.39
C THR A 232 13.27 18.39 12.22
N ALA A 233 14.56 18.64 12.44
CA ALA A 233 15.58 18.57 11.40
C ALA A 233 15.82 17.13 10.91
N GLN A 234 15.81 16.14 11.80
CA GLN A 234 15.91 14.71 11.44
C GLN A 234 14.72 14.27 10.57
N LYS A 235 13.49 14.71 10.89
CA LYS A 235 12.31 14.43 10.05
C LYS A 235 12.42 15.03 8.66
N ALA A 236 12.81 16.31 8.55
CA ALA A 236 13.03 16.96 7.25
C ALA A 236 14.11 16.25 6.42
N ALA A 237 15.26 15.95 7.02
CA ALA A 237 16.35 15.24 6.36
C ALA A 237 15.96 13.79 5.93
N TYR A 238 15.07 13.11 6.66
CA TYR A 238 14.56 11.81 6.23
C TYR A 238 13.65 11.92 5.00
N ALA A 239 12.76 12.91 4.94
CA ALA A 239 11.95 13.17 3.75
C ALA A 239 12.83 13.51 2.53
N GLU A 240 13.86 14.34 2.69
CA GLU A 240 14.84 14.62 1.63
C GLU A 240 15.60 13.36 1.17
N ASN A 241 16.02 12.50 2.12
CA ASN A 241 16.64 11.21 1.80
C ASN A 241 15.67 10.26 1.07
N TYR A 242 14.39 10.22 1.44
CA TYR A 242 13.38 9.34 0.84
C TYR A 242 13.09 9.75 -0.61
N ILE A 243 12.85 11.06 -0.83
CA ILE A 243 12.64 11.64 -2.16
C ILE A 243 13.86 11.41 -3.07
N SER A 244 15.08 11.62 -2.54
CA SER A 244 16.32 11.42 -3.33
C SER A 244 16.70 9.93 -3.53
N THR A 245 16.17 9.02 -2.72
CA THR A 245 16.32 7.56 -2.91
C THR A 245 15.41 7.02 -4.02
N ALA A 246 14.29 7.69 -4.32
CA ALA A 246 13.29 7.21 -5.27
C ALA A 246 13.81 6.92 -6.69
N PRO A 247 14.67 7.73 -7.32
CA PRO A 247 15.25 7.42 -8.63
C PRO A 247 16.23 6.25 -8.65
N GLN A 248 16.64 5.70 -7.50
CA GLN A 248 17.40 4.44 -7.40
C GLN A 248 16.44 3.25 -7.27
N VAL A 249 15.47 3.32 -6.34
CA VAL A 249 14.47 2.26 -6.17
C VAL A 249 13.65 2.02 -7.45
N ALA A 250 13.30 3.07 -8.19
CA ALA A 250 12.66 2.92 -9.51
C ALA A 250 13.49 2.03 -10.47
N ARG A 251 14.81 2.24 -10.52
CA ARG A 251 15.71 1.43 -11.37
C ARG A 251 15.91 0.01 -10.83
N ASP A 252 16.02 -0.15 -9.52
CA ASP A 252 16.20 -1.45 -8.87
C ASP A 252 14.95 -2.35 -9.04
N LEU A 253 13.76 -1.75 -9.15
CA LEU A 253 12.47 -2.43 -9.41
C LEU A 253 12.10 -2.51 -10.90
N GLY A 254 12.95 -2.03 -11.82
CA GLY A 254 12.67 -2.05 -13.26
C GLY A 254 11.50 -1.15 -13.71
N LEU A 255 11.15 -0.12 -12.92
CA LEU A 255 10.08 0.82 -13.25
C LEU A 255 10.52 1.79 -14.36
N HIS A 256 9.71 1.88 -15.41
CA HIS A 256 9.91 2.84 -16.50
C HIS A 256 9.24 4.21 -16.25
N VAL A 257 8.42 4.32 -15.20
CA VAL A 257 7.81 5.56 -14.72
C VAL A 257 8.56 6.15 -13.52
N PRO A 258 8.49 7.48 -13.31
CA PRO A 258 8.95 8.08 -12.06
C PRO A 258 8.10 7.62 -10.87
N ILE A 259 8.70 7.66 -9.69
CA ILE A 259 7.99 7.59 -8.41
C ILE A 259 7.72 9.03 -7.97
N GLU A 260 6.47 9.34 -7.64
CA GLU A 260 6.02 10.63 -7.10
C GLU A 260 5.80 10.46 -5.59
N VAL A 261 6.66 11.07 -4.77
CA VAL A 261 6.56 11.04 -3.31
C VAL A 261 5.72 12.23 -2.85
N LEU A 262 4.58 11.95 -2.22
CA LEU A 262 3.70 12.94 -1.61
C LEU A 262 3.96 12.97 -0.09
N LEU A 263 4.04 14.16 0.50
CA LEU A 263 4.22 14.33 1.95
C LEU A 263 2.87 14.68 2.59
N GLY A 264 2.40 13.85 3.53
CA GLY A 264 1.11 14.05 4.20
C GLY A 264 0.73 12.85 5.08
N PRO A 265 -0.31 13.00 5.93
CA PRO A 265 -0.68 11.95 6.86
C PRO A 265 -1.51 10.83 6.20
N HIS A 266 -1.33 9.57 6.61
CA HIS A 266 -2.05 8.41 6.02
C HIS A 266 -3.58 8.50 6.14
N TYR A 267 -4.09 9.35 7.02
CA TYR A 267 -5.53 9.55 7.27
C TYR A 267 -6.14 10.70 6.45
N ASP A 268 -5.40 11.34 5.55
CA ASP A 268 -5.93 12.38 4.66
C ASP A 268 -6.87 11.75 3.60
N PRO A 269 -8.15 12.17 3.47
CA PRO A 269 -9.03 11.69 2.40
C PRO A 269 -8.58 12.08 0.97
N ALA A 270 -7.57 12.94 0.83
CA ALA A 270 -6.89 13.25 -0.43
C ALA A 270 -5.58 12.47 -0.65
N ALA A 271 -5.22 11.53 0.23
CA ALA A 271 -4.10 10.62 0.04
C ALA A 271 -4.22 9.80 -1.25
N PRO A 272 -3.11 9.42 -1.90
CA PRO A 272 -3.14 8.51 -3.04
C PRO A 272 -3.72 7.15 -2.62
N ALA A 273 -4.55 6.56 -3.49
CA ALA A 273 -5.06 5.21 -3.26
C ALA A 273 -3.90 4.21 -3.21
N ILE A 274 -3.86 3.39 -2.15
CA ILE A 274 -2.84 2.37 -1.95
C ILE A 274 -3.11 1.21 -2.92
N ASP A 275 -2.17 0.97 -3.85
CA ASP A 275 -2.16 -0.16 -4.78
C ASP A 275 -0.97 -1.09 -4.47
N PRO A 276 -1.00 -2.40 -4.84
CA PRO A 276 0.06 -3.35 -4.46
C PRO A 276 1.48 -2.98 -4.95
N LEU A 277 1.61 -2.29 -6.08
CA LEU A 277 2.91 -1.78 -6.55
C LEU A 277 3.32 -0.56 -5.72
N SER A 278 2.38 0.32 -5.36
CA SER A 278 2.65 1.45 -4.47
C SER A 278 3.01 0.99 -3.04
N GLU A 279 2.42 -0.09 -2.51
CA GLU A 279 2.88 -0.75 -1.27
C GLU A 279 4.31 -1.29 -1.41
N HIS A 280 4.58 -2.04 -2.48
CA HIS A 280 5.91 -2.63 -2.72
C HIS A 280 7.00 -1.57 -2.88
N VAL A 281 6.71 -0.48 -3.59
CA VAL A 281 7.59 0.68 -3.73
C VAL A 281 7.77 1.40 -2.39
N THR A 282 6.71 1.62 -1.62
CA THR A 282 6.79 2.24 -0.27
C THR A 282 7.71 1.42 0.65
N TRP A 283 7.54 0.09 0.66
CA TRP A 283 8.41 -0.82 1.41
C TRP A 283 9.86 -0.76 0.93
N ALA A 284 10.10 -0.81 -0.38
CA ALA A 284 11.45 -0.76 -0.96
C ALA A 284 12.15 0.57 -0.66
N LEU A 285 11.43 1.70 -0.70
CA LEU A 285 11.93 3.02 -0.30
C LEU A 285 12.27 3.07 1.19
N THR A 286 11.37 2.62 2.07
CA THR A 286 11.63 2.57 3.52
C THR A 286 12.83 1.67 3.83
N GLN A 287 13.02 0.55 3.12
CA GLN A 287 14.20 -0.30 3.29
C GLN A 287 15.49 0.33 2.75
N ALA A 288 15.43 1.12 1.68
CA ALA A 288 16.59 1.72 1.02
C ALA A 288 17.01 3.10 1.56
N THR A 289 16.09 3.83 2.21
CA THR A 289 16.31 5.22 2.65
C THR A 289 17.17 5.27 3.92
N VAL A 290 18.22 6.10 3.89
CA VAL A 290 19.10 6.33 5.03
C VAL A 290 18.38 7.14 6.11
N VAL A 291 18.34 6.61 7.34
CA VAL A 291 17.74 7.27 8.50
C VAL A 291 18.76 8.25 9.13
N PRO A 292 18.47 9.58 9.20
CA PRO A 292 19.44 10.57 9.69
C PRO A 292 19.95 10.33 11.12
N ALA A 293 19.13 9.69 11.97
CA ALA A 293 19.48 9.32 13.34
C ALA A 293 20.70 8.37 13.40
N THR A 294 20.82 7.44 12.44
CA THR A 294 21.79 6.33 12.46
C THR A 294 22.82 6.39 11.33
N GLY A 295 22.53 7.12 10.26
CA GLY A 295 23.34 7.15 9.04
C GLY A 295 23.29 5.86 8.22
N GLN A 296 22.30 4.98 8.46
CA GLN A 296 22.13 3.68 7.79
C GLN A 296 20.69 3.50 7.30
N ALA A 297 20.48 2.67 6.28
CA ALA A 297 19.15 2.30 5.80
C ALA A 297 18.66 1.00 6.49
N PRO A 298 17.35 0.80 6.73
CA PRO A 298 16.84 -0.38 7.45
C PRO A 298 17.29 -1.74 6.88
N ARG A 299 17.48 -1.84 5.56
CA ARG A 299 18.03 -3.06 4.90
C ARG A 299 19.44 -3.44 5.36
N ASP A 300 20.21 -2.49 5.88
CA ASP A 300 21.59 -2.69 6.32
C ASP A 300 21.64 -3.39 7.71
N HIS A 301 20.51 -3.43 8.42
CA HIS A 301 20.39 -3.96 9.79
C HIS A 301 19.09 -4.76 10.01
N PRO A 302 18.83 -5.82 9.22
CA PRO A 302 17.56 -6.54 9.22
C PRO A 302 17.20 -7.13 10.59
N GLY A 303 15.93 -6.99 10.98
CA GLY A 303 15.41 -7.47 12.26
C GLY A 303 15.70 -6.56 13.46
N ARG A 304 16.16 -5.33 13.23
CA ARG A 304 16.26 -4.26 14.23
C ARG A 304 15.57 -3.00 13.71
N ARG A 305 15.03 -2.17 14.61
CA ARG A 305 14.57 -0.83 14.24
C ARG A 305 15.75 0.15 14.30
N PRO A 306 15.72 1.29 13.60
CA PRO A 306 16.76 2.31 13.70
C PRO A 306 17.03 2.80 15.13
N ALA A 307 16.01 2.93 16.00
CA ALA A 307 16.20 3.24 17.42
C ALA A 307 17.08 2.21 18.17
N ASP A 308 17.02 0.93 17.78
CA ASP A 308 17.76 -0.16 18.42
C ASP A 308 19.26 -0.22 18.01
N LEU A 309 19.76 0.77 17.24
CA LEU A 309 21.14 0.80 16.74
C LEU A 309 22.11 1.60 17.63
N PRO A 310 23.36 1.11 17.82
CA PRO A 310 24.40 1.87 18.49
C PRO A 310 24.85 3.04 17.62
N GLY A 311 24.86 4.26 18.19
CA GLY A 311 25.19 5.47 17.44
C GLY A 311 23.98 6.15 16.79
N THR A 312 22.76 5.76 17.15
CA THR A 312 21.63 6.71 17.14
C THR A 312 22.09 8.02 17.78
N ARG A 313 21.88 9.14 17.09
CA ARG A 313 22.02 10.46 17.68
C ARG A 313 20.88 10.68 18.68
N GLN A 314 21.06 10.16 19.89
CA GLN A 314 20.45 10.77 21.06
C GLN A 314 20.76 12.28 21.00
N PRO A 315 19.76 13.17 21.07
CA PRO A 315 19.98 14.60 20.94
C PRO A 315 20.80 15.10 22.13
N THR A 316 22.12 15.16 21.95
CA THR A 316 23.08 15.29 23.04
C THR A 316 23.03 16.68 23.64
N GLY A 317 22.50 16.79 24.86
CA GLY A 317 22.63 17.96 25.75
C GLY A 317 24.06 18.21 26.25
N THR A 318 25.08 17.92 25.43
CA THR A 318 26.49 18.15 25.72
C THR A 318 26.84 19.60 25.48
N GLY A 319 26.66 20.44 26.50
CA GLY A 319 27.35 21.72 26.57
C GLY A 319 28.86 21.47 26.69
N ASP A 320 29.66 22.06 25.81
CA ASP A 320 31.11 21.91 25.82
C ASP A 320 31.71 22.29 27.18
N HIS A 321 32.59 21.43 27.71
CA HIS A 321 33.36 21.68 28.92
C HIS A 321 34.86 21.71 28.58
N PRO A 322 35.42 22.90 28.25
CA PRO A 322 36.84 23.04 27.95
C PRO A 322 37.71 22.91 29.22
N GLY A 323 38.08 21.67 29.56
CA GLY A 323 39.33 21.35 30.24
C GLY A 323 39.52 21.83 31.69
N ALA A 324 38.71 21.34 32.63
CA ALA A 324 39.06 21.41 34.06
C ALA A 324 40.06 20.28 34.43
N LYS A 325 41.22 20.64 35.01
CA LYS A 325 42.20 19.65 35.52
C LYS A 325 41.67 19.00 36.81
N PRO A 326 42.02 17.71 37.08
CA PRO A 326 41.67 17.08 38.35
C PRO A 326 42.41 17.75 39.52
N SER A 327 41.66 18.18 40.53
CA SER A 327 42.19 18.67 41.81
C SER A 327 42.76 17.53 42.67
N PRO A 328 43.76 17.80 43.53
CA PRO A 328 44.40 16.78 44.36
C PRO A 328 43.49 16.28 45.49
N PRO A 329 43.73 15.05 46.02
CA PRO A 329 42.95 14.50 47.13
C PRO A 329 43.18 15.27 48.44
N ALA A 330 42.10 15.38 49.24
CA ALA A 330 42.12 16.06 50.53
C ALA A 330 42.89 15.27 51.62
N PRO A 331 43.48 15.94 52.63
CA PRO A 331 44.31 15.29 53.64
C PRO A 331 43.50 14.54 54.70
N THR A 332 43.98 13.36 55.09
CA THR A 332 43.41 12.52 56.15
C THR A 332 43.55 13.19 57.53
N GLN A 333 42.47 13.22 58.33
CA GLN A 333 42.54 13.54 59.76
C GLN A 333 42.40 12.30 60.66
N PRO A 334 42.87 12.36 61.93
CA PRO A 334 43.25 11.15 62.66
C PRO A 334 42.10 10.44 63.39
N ARG A 335 42.37 9.15 63.63
CA ARG A 335 41.61 8.21 64.44
C ARG A 335 41.62 8.56 65.93
N ALA A 336 40.49 8.36 66.61
CA ALA A 336 40.39 8.24 68.06
C ALA A 336 39.99 6.79 68.43
N ASP A 337 40.68 6.18 69.39
CA ASP A 337 40.45 4.79 69.82
C ASP A 337 39.72 4.71 71.19
N SER A 338 39.31 3.49 71.57
CA SER A 338 38.60 3.04 72.79
C SER A 338 37.09 2.84 72.61
N GLY A 339 36.50 1.66 72.87
CA GLY A 339 37.10 0.35 73.17
C GLY A 339 36.13 -0.65 73.81
N THR A 340 36.50 -1.94 73.82
CA THR A 340 35.87 -3.08 74.53
C THR A 340 34.70 -3.82 73.81
N ILE A 341 34.70 -5.16 73.89
CA ILE A 341 33.66 -6.11 73.46
C ILE A 341 33.45 -7.12 74.61
N PRO A 342 32.26 -7.75 74.78
CA PRO A 342 32.14 -9.19 74.47
C PRO A 342 30.76 -9.64 73.90
N SER A 343 30.61 -10.93 73.56
CA SER A 343 29.42 -11.59 72.95
C SER A 343 29.28 -13.04 73.50
N PRO A 344 28.35 -13.93 73.05
CA PRO A 344 27.06 -13.79 72.34
C PRO A 344 25.91 -14.22 73.32
N PRO A 345 25.11 -15.34 73.25
CA PRO A 345 24.52 -16.22 72.20
C PRO A 345 23.03 -15.81 71.89
N THR A 346 21.94 -16.57 71.63
CA THR A 346 21.55 -18.01 71.75
C THR A 346 20.30 -18.41 70.88
N LYS A 347 20.34 -19.59 70.22
CA LYS A 347 19.27 -20.51 69.71
C LYS A 347 17.96 -19.99 69.01
N CYS A 348 17.79 -20.38 67.74
CA CYS A 348 16.81 -21.35 67.14
C CYS A 348 15.53 -21.81 67.89
N PRO A 349 14.47 -22.40 67.23
CA PRO A 349 14.12 -22.48 65.78
C PRO A 349 12.58 -22.41 65.41
N SER A 350 12.26 -22.67 64.12
CA SER A 350 11.11 -23.44 63.56
C SER A 350 9.63 -23.05 63.76
N HIS A 351 8.95 -22.71 62.64
CA HIS A 351 7.76 -23.35 62.02
C HIS A 351 7.38 -22.50 60.79
N ASP A 352 7.07 -22.97 59.56
CA ASP A 352 6.56 -24.24 59.01
C ASP A 352 5.09 -24.57 59.31
N HIS A 353 4.16 -24.05 58.48
CA HIS A 353 3.32 -24.88 57.61
C HIS A 353 2.43 -24.10 56.60
N ARG A 354 2.18 -24.73 55.43
CA ARG A 354 0.94 -24.80 54.59
C ARG A 354 0.09 -23.53 54.37
N SER A 355 -0.12 -23.03 53.14
CA SER A 355 -0.69 -23.60 51.88
C SER A 355 -2.23 -23.60 51.80
N HIS A 356 -2.75 -23.50 50.56
CA HIS A 356 -4.12 -23.13 50.14
C HIS A 356 -4.40 -21.61 50.13
N GLY A 357 -5.03 -21.01 49.11
CA GLY A 357 -5.26 -21.47 47.74
C GLY A 357 -6.67 -21.26 47.19
N LEU A 358 -6.71 -20.71 45.97
CA LEU A 358 -7.86 -20.61 45.03
C LEU A 358 -8.98 -19.59 45.29
N HIS A 359 -9.52 -19.16 44.15
CA HIS A 359 -10.72 -18.37 43.87
C HIS A 359 -10.67 -16.86 44.24
N LEU A 360 -11.02 -15.94 43.34
CA LEU A 360 -11.54 -16.09 41.96
C LEU A 360 -10.76 -15.20 40.97
#